data_AF-A0AAU4SB73-F1
#
_entry.id   AF-A0AAU4SB73-F1
#
_cell.length_a   1.000
_cell.length_b   1.000
_cell.length_c   1.000
_cell.angle_alpha   90.00
_cell.angle_beta   90.00
_cell.angle_gamma   90.00
#
_symmetry.space_group_name_H-M   'P 1'
#
loop_
_entity.id
_entity.type
_entity.pdbx_description
1 polymer ?
#
loop_
_entity_poly.entity_id
_entity_poly.type
_entity_poly.pdbx_seq_one_letter_code
_entity_poly.pdbx_strand_id
1 'polypeptide(L)'
;MTTVICPYCFARSSAAKLPYRCLMSPTGVRGGTPCGPERDDVWAGFMGPGVPPGARMRGPVFIPDRRARWRFGAGSSVPCPGCGVGTTTRVCGTCHSDLPSDYCDQDSRIIALVGAKASGKSTYAAVLVNELNHRVGQAYHASLAAMGQSTQQRDREMAEDLYERLRLPDATRPAALGFNDPLLYRLSVPRRGRFGSGTRHTALVFFDAAGEDLAGAEAMDRYTRYLSAADGIVLLVDPLQLGSVRDRLPVHDGPPLPVVETPPQQIAADLARRLRAHGKGGSRGRVSTPIAVAVTKTDMLKPLLDPHSPLLRNAAHPDGKFDEDDRLAAHEEVRALMAEWDSGALVRQLELDFAELSLFGLSALGAPPPADSPADAPKSGPQPIRVEDPLLWLLARRGVLPVRTTGKGRGE
;
A
#
# COMPACT_ATOMS: atom_id res chain seq x y z
N MET A 1 -14.38 -19.81 -5.37
CA MET A 1 -14.55 -18.72 -6.36
C MET A 1 -13.74 -17.53 -5.88
N THR A 2 -12.89 -16.97 -6.73
CA THR A 2 -12.04 -15.82 -6.38
C THR A 2 -12.92 -14.61 -6.05
N THR A 3 -12.73 -14.05 -4.86
CA THR A 3 -13.37 -12.81 -4.44
C THR A 3 -12.45 -11.65 -4.83
N VAL A 4 -12.98 -10.69 -5.57
CA VAL A 4 -12.29 -9.47 -5.98
C VAL A 4 -12.80 -8.35 -5.09
N ILE A 5 -11.87 -7.59 -4.52
CA ILE A 5 -12.16 -6.32 -3.85
C ILE A 5 -11.82 -5.23 -4.84
N CYS A 6 -12.76 -4.36 -5.19
CA CYS A 6 -12.43 -3.23 -6.07
C CYS A 6 -11.37 -2.35 -5.40
N PRO A 7 -10.23 -2.02 -6.04
CA PRO A 7 -9.20 -1.22 -5.40
C PRO A 7 -9.62 0.25 -5.21
N TYR A 8 -10.64 0.71 -5.93
CA TYR A 8 -11.10 2.11 -5.92
C TYR A 8 -12.20 2.36 -4.88
N CYS A 9 -13.22 1.49 -4.84
CA CYS A 9 -14.39 1.65 -3.96
C CYS A 9 -14.49 0.57 -2.87
N PHE A 10 -13.59 -0.41 -2.87
CA PHE A 10 -13.50 -1.49 -1.87
C PHE A 10 -14.73 -2.41 -1.80
N ALA A 11 -15.63 -2.33 -2.77
CA ALA A 11 -16.74 -3.27 -2.93
C ALA A 11 -16.23 -4.67 -3.21
N ARG A 12 -16.79 -5.66 -2.51
CA ARG A 12 -16.51 -7.09 -2.72
C ARG A 12 -17.41 -7.64 -3.82
N SER A 13 -16.84 -8.41 -4.73
CA SER A 13 -17.58 -9.08 -5.81
C SER A 13 -16.91 -10.40 -6.16
N SER A 14 -17.69 -11.35 -6.71
CA SER A 14 -17.09 -12.54 -7.30
C SER A 14 -16.47 -12.18 -8.66
N ALA A 15 -15.24 -12.63 -8.93
CA ALA A 15 -14.57 -12.39 -10.21
C ALA A 15 -15.46 -12.79 -11.41
N ALA A 16 -16.16 -13.91 -11.30
CA ALA A 16 -17.05 -14.44 -12.35
C ALA A 16 -18.32 -13.60 -12.57
N LYS A 17 -18.69 -12.74 -11.61
CA LYS A 17 -19.88 -11.88 -11.69
C LYS A 17 -19.58 -10.48 -12.21
N LEU A 18 -18.30 -10.11 -12.38
CA LEU A 18 -17.91 -8.78 -12.83
C LEU A 18 -18.47 -8.49 -14.24
N PRO A 19 -19.04 -7.29 -14.47
CA PRO A 19 -19.32 -6.78 -15.80
C PRO A 19 -18.03 -6.55 -16.62
N TYR A 20 -18.19 -6.32 -17.91
CA TYR A 20 -17.12 -6.03 -18.87
C TYR A 20 -17.38 -4.69 -19.56
N ARG A 21 -16.32 -4.01 -20.00
CA ARG A 21 -16.39 -2.78 -20.80
C ARG A 21 -16.03 -3.05 -22.25
N CYS A 22 -16.89 -2.63 -23.17
CA CYS A 22 -16.55 -2.57 -24.58
C CYS A 22 -15.45 -1.52 -24.81
N LEU A 23 -14.38 -1.86 -25.53
CA LEU A 23 -13.28 -0.92 -25.81
C LEU A 23 -13.57 0.02 -26.98
N MET A 24 -14.78 -0.02 -27.55
CA MET A 24 -15.21 0.82 -28.68
C MET A 24 -14.24 0.74 -29.85
N SER A 25 -13.78 -0.48 -30.18
CA SER A 25 -12.90 -0.69 -31.33
C SER A 25 -13.53 -0.09 -32.59
N PRO A 26 -12.76 0.70 -33.38
CA PRO A 26 -13.28 1.35 -34.59
C PRO A 26 -13.71 0.34 -35.66
N THR A 27 -13.22 -0.90 -35.58
CA THR A 27 -13.67 -2.02 -36.41
C THR A 27 -14.46 -3.01 -35.56
N GLY A 28 -15.74 -3.22 -35.93
CA GLY A 28 -16.53 -4.34 -35.44
C GLY A 28 -16.04 -5.66 -36.05
N VAL A 29 -16.44 -6.80 -35.47
CA VAL A 29 -16.24 -8.10 -36.14
C VAL A 29 -17.19 -8.19 -37.32
N ARG A 30 -16.80 -8.86 -38.43
CA ARG A 30 -17.58 -9.00 -39.68
C ARG A 30 -19.09 -9.12 -39.43
N GLY A 31 -19.83 -8.03 -39.69
CA GLY A 31 -21.29 -7.93 -39.54
C GLY A 31 -21.82 -7.16 -38.33
N GLY A 32 -20.97 -6.77 -37.36
CA GLY A 32 -21.35 -5.98 -36.19
C GLY A 32 -21.15 -4.48 -36.37
N THR A 33 -22.12 -3.67 -35.95
CA THR A 33 -21.99 -2.21 -35.90
C THR A 33 -21.00 -1.80 -34.80
N PRO A 34 -20.05 -0.87 -35.05
CA PRO A 34 -19.18 -0.34 -34.00
C PRO A 34 -19.99 0.25 -32.84
N CYS A 35 -19.60 -0.06 -31.60
CA CYS A 35 -20.21 0.58 -30.43
C CYS A 35 -19.68 2.01 -30.28
N GLY A 36 -20.59 2.96 -30.10
CA GLY A 36 -20.25 4.33 -29.70
C GLY A 36 -20.05 4.46 -28.19
N PRO A 37 -19.49 5.60 -27.73
CA PRO A 37 -19.42 5.88 -26.31
C PRO A 37 -20.81 6.16 -25.73
N GLU A 38 -21.05 5.65 -24.54
CA GLU A 38 -22.25 5.86 -23.73
C GLU A 38 -21.89 6.64 -22.47
N ARG A 39 -22.87 7.38 -21.95
CA ARG A 39 -22.70 8.14 -20.72
C ARG A 39 -22.70 7.19 -19.52
N ASP A 40 -21.60 7.15 -18.78
CA ASP A 40 -21.44 6.33 -17.59
C ASP A 40 -21.65 7.16 -16.30
N ASP A 41 -22.91 7.33 -15.93
CA ASP A 41 -23.29 8.15 -14.76
C ASP A 41 -22.86 7.55 -13.42
N VAL A 42 -22.78 6.22 -13.34
CA VAL A 42 -22.32 5.52 -12.12
C VAL A 42 -20.84 5.81 -11.90
N TRP A 43 -20.01 5.70 -12.94
CA TRP A 43 -18.60 6.06 -12.85
C TRP A 43 -18.40 7.56 -12.60
N ALA A 44 -19.12 8.41 -13.34
CA ALA A 44 -19.01 9.87 -13.17
C ALA A 44 -19.42 10.31 -11.75
N GLY A 45 -20.49 9.74 -11.19
CA GLY A 45 -20.90 9.99 -9.80
C GLY A 45 -19.84 9.53 -8.80
N PHE A 46 -19.21 8.38 -9.02
CA PHE A 46 -18.13 7.89 -8.15
C PHE A 46 -16.88 8.78 -8.17
N MET A 47 -16.48 9.29 -9.33
CA MET A 47 -15.32 10.17 -9.47
C MET A 47 -15.59 11.59 -8.96
N GLY A 48 -16.86 11.99 -8.91
CA GLY A 48 -17.29 13.28 -8.37
C GLY A 48 -17.39 14.41 -9.40
N PRO A 49 -17.69 15.64 -8.95
CA PRO A 49 -18.10 16.75 -9.82
C PRO A 49 -17.00 17.25 -10.76
N GLY A 50 -15.73 16.95 -10.48
CA GLY A 50 -14.58 17.38 -11.28
C GLY A 50 -14.42 16.67 -12.63
N VAL A 51 -15.22 15.65 -12.94
CA VAL A 51 -15.12 14.91 -14.20
C VAL A 51 -15.67 15.73 -15.38
N PRO A 52 -14.83 16.05 -16.39
CA PRO A 52 -15.27 16.79 -17.56
C PRO A 52 -16.28 15.99 -18.39
N PRO A 53 -17.24 16.62 -19.09
CA PRO A 53 -18.29 15.93 -19.83
C PRO A 53 -17.77 14.84 -20.79
N GLY A 54 -16.66 15.11 -21.49
CA GLY A 54 -16.05 14.15 -22.41
C GLY A 54 -15.54 12.87 -21.73
N ALA A 55 -15.04 12.95 -20.50
CA ALA A 55 -14.55 11.78 -19.76
C ALA A 55 -15.69 10.89 -19.23
N ARG A 56 -16.93 11.41 -19.17
CA ARG A 56 -18.14 10.63 -18.79
C ARG A 56 -18.59 9.69 -19.90
N MET A 57 -18.15 9.94 -21.13
CA MET A 57 -18.46 9.15 -22.31
C MET A 57 -17.48 7.98 -22.40
N ARG A 58 -17.93 6.78 -22.03
CA ARG A 58 -17.11 5.56 -21.95
C ARG A 58 -17.72 4.44 -22.77
N GLY A 59 -16.97 3.37 -22.97
CA GLY A 59 -17.50 2.19 -23.64
C GLY A 59 -18.66 1.55 -22.87
N PRO A 60 -19.66 0.97 -23.55
CA PRO A 60 -20.80 0.29 -22.92
C PRO A 60 -20.36 -0.78 -21.92
N VAL A 61 -21.05 -0.82 -20.78
CA VAL A 61 -20.85 -1.87 -19.75
C VAL A 61 -21.88 -2.97 -19.97
N PHE A 62 -21.43 -4.22 -19.98
CA PHE A 62 -22.31 -5.36 -20.20
C PHE A 62 -21.95 -6.55 -19.32
N ILE A 63 -22.92 -7.43 -19.09
CA ILE A 63 -22.72 -8.71 -18.39
C ILE A 63 -22.78 -9.82 -19.44
N PRO A 64 -21.77 -10.69 -19.55
CA PRO A 64 -21.82 -11.77 -20.52
C PRO A 64 -22.90 -12.80 -20.19
N ASP A 65 -23.55 -13.30 -21.23
CA ASP A 65 -24.51 -14.40 -21.12
C ASP A 65 -23.88 -15.66 -20.52
N ARG A 66 -24.73 -16.47 -19.86
CA ARG A 66 -24.31 -17.69 -19.15
C ARG A 66 -23.50 -18.66 -20.03
N ARG A 67 -23.81 -18.75 -21.33
CA ARG A 67 -23.10 -19.60 -22.29
C ARG A 67 -21.69 -19.08 -22.59
N ALA A 68 -21.51 -17.77 -22.77
CA ALA A 68 -20.20 -17.16 -22.97
C ALA A 68 -19.32 -17.31 -21.72
N ARG A 69 -19.91 -17.14 -20.53
CA ARG A 69 -19.20 -17.36 -19.24
C ARG A 69 -18.66 -18.78 -19.08
N TRP A 70 -19.41 -19.79 -19.53
CA TRP A 70 -18.98 -21.19 -19.45
C TRP A 70 -17.93 -21.56 -20.50
N ARG A 71 -18.02 -20.95 -21.69
CA ARG A 71 -17.15 -21.29 -22.83
C ARG A 71 -15.76 -20.64 -22.78
N PHE A 72 -15.64 -19.46 -22.15
CA PHE A 72 -14.41 -18.69 -22.18
C PHE A 72 -13.65 -18.69 -20.83
N GLY A 73 -14.27 -19.04 -19.70
CA GLY A 73 -13.59 -19.10 -18.40
C GLY A 73 -13.35 -17.72 -17.78
N ALA A 74 -12.75 -17.67 -16.58
CA ALA A 74 -12.37 -16.40 -15.94
C ALA A 74 -11.05 -15.88 -16.55
N GLY A 75 -11.00 -14.60 -16.94
CA GLY A 75 -9.80 -13.96 -17.50
C GLY A 75 -9.67 -13.99 -19.03
N SER A 76 -10.58 -14.68 -19.72
CA SER A 76 -10.63 -14.71 -21.19
C SER A 76 -11.27 -13.47 -21.80
N SER A 77 -10.89 -13.17 -23.05
CA SER A 77 -11.59 -12.19 -23.89
C SER A 77 -13.04 -12.61 -24.12
N VAL A 78 -13.98 -11.70 -23.83
CA VAL A 78 -15.43 -11.91 -23.98
C VAL A 78 -15.95 -11.01 -25.09
N PRO A 79 -16.70 -11.52 -26.08
CA PRO A 79 -17.25 -10.69 -27.15
C PRO A 79 -18.31 -9.74 -26.62
N CYS A 80 -18.20 -8.46 -26.99
CA CYS A 80 -19.24 -7.47 -26.75
C CYS A 80 -20.54 -7.86 -27.49
N PRO A 81 -21.72 -7.80 -26.85
CA PRO A 81 -22.99 -8.15 -27.50
C PRO A 81 -23.39 -7.18 -28.61
N GLY A 82 -22.88 -5.94 -28.60
CA GLY A 82 -23.15 -4.95 -29.65
C GLY A 82 -22.27 -5.13 -30.88
N CYS A 83 -20.96 -4.95 -30.74
CA CYS A 83 -20.02 -4.95 -31.88
C CYS A 83 -19.31 -6.30 -32.13
N GLY A 84 -19.50 -7.30 -31.27
CA GLY A 84 -18.85 -8.61 -31.37
C GLY A 84 -17.36 -8.66 -30.98
N VAL A 85 -16.73 -7.50 -30.75
CA VAL A 85 -15.29 -7.43 -30.44
C VAL A 85 -15.01 -7.93 -29.03
N GLY A 86 -14.00 -8.79 -28.89
CA GLY A 86 -13.56 -9.34 -27.61
C GLY A 86 -12.92 -8.29 -26.69
N THR A 87 -13.27 -8.31 -25.41
CA THR A 87 -12.68 -7.47 -24.37
C THR A 87 -12.27 -8.29 -23.15
N THR A 88 -11.15 -7.92 -22.53
CA THR A 88 -10.69 -8.47 -21.24
C THR A 88 -10.90 -7.48 -20.09
N THR A 89 -11.37 -6.26 -20.38
CA THR A 89 -11.57 -5.20 -19.38
C THR A 89 -12.79 -5.50 -18.54
N ARG A 90 -12.54 -5.96 -17.31
CA ARG A 90 -13.56 -6.15 -16.28
C ARG A 90 -13.82 -4.83 -15.56
N VAL A 91 -15.04 -4.67 -15.08
CA VAL A 91 -15.55 -3.43 -14.48
C VAL A 91 -16.07 -3.73 -13.09
N CYS A 92 -15.86 -2.80 -12.15
CA CYS A 92 -16.51 -2.88 -10.85
C CYS A 92 -18.03 -2.67 -11.00
N GLY A 93 -18.84 -3.62 -10.55
CA GLY A 93 -20.31 -3.51 -10.60
C GLY A 93 -20.92 -2.45 -9.68
N THR A 94 -20.12 -1.80 -8.82
CA THR A 94 -20.59 -0.74 -7.91
C THR A 94 -20.20 0.65 -8.37
N CYS A 95 -18.94 0.86 -8.77
CA CYS A 95 -18.43 2.18 -9.14
C CYS A 95 -18.11 2.33 -10.63
N HIS A 96 -18.31 1.27 -11.43
CA HIS A 96 -18.00 1.23 -12.86
C HIS A 96 -16.54 1.54 -13.24
N SER A 97 -15.61 1.56 -12.29
CA SER A 97 -14.18 1.68 -12.59
C SER A 97 -13.68 0.44 -13.32
N ASP A 98 -12.83 0.66 -14.33
CA ASP A 98 -12.14 -0.40 -15.05
C ASP A 98 -11.08 -1.01 -14.15
N LEU A 99 -11.12 -2.33 -14.01
CA LEU A 99 -10.18 -3.08 -13.20
C LEU A 99 -9.01 -3.50 -14.10
N PRO A 100 -7.74 -3.36 -13.66
CA PRO A 100 -6.61 -3.89 -14.42
C PRO A 100 -6.82 -5.37 -14.75
N SER A 101 -6.47 -5.77 -15.97
CA SER A 101 -6.86 -7.06 -16.53
C SER A 101 -6.38 -8.24 -15.70
N ASP A 102 -5.21 -8.14 -15.09
CA ASP A 102 -4.58 -9.18 -14.28
C ASP A 102 -4.92 -9.09 -12.78
N TYR A 103 -5.46 -7.96 -12.31
CA TYR A 103 -5.87 -7.74 -10.92
C TYR A 103 -6.90 -8.78 -10.44
N CYS A 104 -7.86 -9.09 -11.31
CA CYS A 104 -9.00 -9.92 -10.97
C CYS A 104 -8.70 -11.44 -11.00
N ASP A 105 -7.54 -11.84 -11.50
CA ASP A 105 -7.12 -13.25 -11.61
C ASP A 105 -6.09 -13.66 -10.54
N GLN A 106 -5.76 -12.75 -9.62
CA GLN A 106 -4.73 -12.94 -8.60
C GLN A 106 -5.31 -12.68 -7.21
N ASP A 107 -4.65 -13.20 -6.18
CA ASP A 107 -4.91 -12.75 -4.81
C ASP A 107 -4.54 -11.27 -4.71
N SER A 108 -5.39 -10.45 -4.10
CA SER A 108 -5.04 -9.08 -3.76
C SER A 108 -4.69 -8.94 -2.27
N ARG A 109 -3.77 -8.01 -1.98
CA ARG A 109 -3.37 -7.59 -0.64
C ARG A 109 -3.47 -6.08 -0.55
N ILE A 110 -4.41 -5.61 0.26
CA ILE A 110 -4.61 -4.18 0.48
C ILE A 110 -3.81 -3.78 1.72
N ILE A 111 -2.83 -2.88 1.54
CA ILE A 111 -1.93 -2.43 2.60
C ILE A 111 -2.25 -0.98 2.96
N ALA A 112 -2.71 -0.78 4.20
CA ALA A 112 -3.10 0.53 4.70
C ALA A 112 -1.92 1.36 5.17
N LEU A 113 -1.62 2.47 4.51
CA LEU A 113 -0.65 3.46 5.02
C LEU A 113 -1.38 4.50 5.87
N VAL A 114 -1.01 4.59 7.15
CA VAL A 114 -1.63 5.48 8.13
C VAL A 114 -0.54 6.23 8.90
N GLY A 115 -0.76 7.48 9.24
CA GLY A 115 0.19 8.29 10.02
C GLY A 115 -0.12 9.77 9.87
N ALA A 116 0.36 10.58 10.82
CA ALA A 116 0.15 12.02 10.84
C ALA A 116 0.69 12.69 9.56
N LYS A 117 0.30 13.94 9.31
CA LYS A 117 1.00 14.79 8.33
C LYS A 117 2.50 14.85 8.65
N ALA A 118 3.34 14.97 7.62
CA ALA A 118 4.80 14.94 7.72
C ALA A 118 5.46 13.65 8.26
N SER A 119 4.70 12.58 8.53
CA SER A 119 5.25 11.26 8.91
C SER A 119 6.06 10.56 7.80
N GLY A 120 5.99 11.08 6.56
CA GLY A 120 6.74 10.58 5.43
C GLY A 120 6.04 9.49 4.62
N LYS A 121 4.70 9.38 4.65
CA LYS A 121 3.92 8.34 3.93
C LYS A 121 4.25 8.25 2.43
N SER A 122 4.20 9.38 1.72
CA SER A 122 4.42 9.39 0.27
C SER A 122 5.89 9.09 -0.06
N THR A 123 6.84 9.65 0.70
CA THR A 123 8.28 9.30 0.60
C THR A 123 8.53 7.82 0.88
N TYR A 124 7.91 7.27 1.92
CA TYR A 124 7.98 5.85 2.28
C TYR A 124 7.49 4.98 1.12
N ALA A 125 6.32 5.28 0.55
CA ALA A 125 5.77 4.53 -0.57
C ALA A 125 6.68 4.57 -1.81
N ALA A 126 7.17 5.74 -2.19
CA ALA A 126 8.06 5.90 -3.34
C ALA A 126 9.37 5.12 -3.18
N VAL A 127 10.02 5.26 -2.01
CA VAL A 127 11.27 4.55 -1.71
C VAL A 127 11.05 3.05 -1.60
N LEU A 128 9.94 2.60 -0.97
CA LEU A 128 9.59 1.18 -0.88
C LEU A 128 9.45 0.54 -2.26
N VAL A 129 8.76 1.21 -3.18
CA VAL A 129 8.59 0.71 -4.55
C VAL A 129 9.94 0.66 -5.26
N ASN A 130 10.79 1.68 -5.11
CA ASN A 130 12.14 1.65 -5.65
C ASN A 130 12.96 0.47 -5.10
N GLU A 131 12.94 0.24 -3.79
CA GLU A 131 13.66 -0.87 -3.17
C GLU A 131 13.16 -2.24 -3.65
N LEU A 132 11.85 -2.40 -3.82
CA LEU A 132 11.24 -3.61 -4.39
C LEU A 132 11.61 -3.84 -5.86
N ASN A 133 11.82 -2.79 -6.64
CA ASN A 133 12.29 -2.88 -8.02
C ASN A 133 13.80 -3.19 -8.12
N HIS A 134 14.57 -2.90 -7.07
CA HIS A 134 16.03 -3.03 -7.05
C HIS A 134 16.51 -4.01 -5.97
N ARG A 135 17.10 -3.50 -4.88
CA ARG A 135 17.80 -4.30 -3.85
C ARG A 135 16.95 -5.44 -3.29
N VAL A 136 15.71 -5.13 -2.89
CA VAL A 136 14.80 -6.10 -2.26
C VAL A 136 14.25 -7.06 -3.32
N GLY A 137 13.91 -6.56 -4.51
CA GLY A 137 13.52 -7.40 -5.65
C GLY A 137 14.60 -8.44 -5.98
N GLN A 138 15.85 -8.02 -6.02
CA GLN A 138 17.00 -8.89 -6.25
C GLN A 138 17.14 -9.94 -5.14
N ALA A 139 17.08 -9.53 -3.86
CA ALA A 139 17.22 -10.44 -2.72
C ALA A 139 16.11 -11.52 -2.68
N TYR A 140 14.87 -11.15 -3.04
CA TYR A 140 13.72 -12.05 -3.05
C TYR A 140 13.49 -12.76 -4.40
N HIS A 141 14.33 -12.49 -5.40
CA HIS A 141 14.10 -12.87 -6.80
C HIS A 141 12.68 -12.50 -7.27
N ALA A 142 12.19 -11.36 -6.80
CA ALA A 142 10.85 -10.86 -7.01
C ALA A 142 10.84 -9.82 -8.14
N SER A 143 9.69 -9.67 -8.79
CA SER A 143 9.44 -8.54 -9.69
C SER A 143 8.18 -7.81 -9.27
N LEU A 144 8.22 -6.49 -9.38
CA LEU A 144 7.10 -5.60 -9.15
C LEU A 144 6.75 -4.93 -10.47
N ALA A 145 5.47 -4.93 -10.86
CA ALA A 145 5.02 -4.29 -12.08
C ALA A 145 3.77 -3.44 -11.82
N ALA A 146 3.81 -2.16 -12.16
CA ALA A 146 2.67 -1.28 -12.04
C ALA A 146 1.49 -1.72 -12.93
N MET A 147 0.30 -1.82 -12.33
CA MET A 147 -0.94 -2.26 -12.97
C MET A 147 -1.77 -1.04 -13.39
N GLY A 148 -1.90 -0.85 -14.70
CA GLY A 148 -2.68 0.25 -15.27
C GLY A 148 -1.87 1.53 -15.49
N GLN A 149 -2.38 2.39 -16.37
CA GLN A 149 -1.66 3.58 -16.83
C GLN A 149 -1.48 4.64 -15.73
N SER A 150 -2.47 4.81 -14.85
CA SER A 150 -2.37 5.79 -13.76
C SER A 150 -1.28 5.45 -12.76
N THR A 151 -1.18 4.18 -12.32
CA THR A 151 -0.07 3.77 -11.46
C THR A 151 1.26 3.86 -12.19
N GLN A 152 1.37 3.43 -13.45
CA GLN A 152 2.62 3.54 -14.23
C GLN A 152 3.13 4.97 -14.34
N GLN A 153 2.24 5.92 -14.61
CA GLN A 153 2.61 7.33 -14.71
C GLN A 153 3.07 7.90 -13.36
N ARG A 154 2.29 7.66 -12.29
CA ARG A 154 2.65 8.13 -10.94
C ARG A 154 3.94 7.52 -10.43
N ASP A 155 4.16 6.23 -10.69
CA ASP A 155 5.38 5.52 -10.31
C ASP A 155 6.61 6.13 -10.96
N ARG A 156 6.52 6.41 -12.27
CA ARG A 156 7.57 7.09 -13.02
C ARG A 156 7.82 8.50 -12.49
N GLU A 157 6.78 9.30 -12.29
CA GLU A 157 6.90 10.66 -11.75
C GLU A 157 7.56 10.68 -10.38
N MET A 158 7.12 9.81 -9.45
CA MET A 158 7.72 9.69 -8.13
C MET A 158 9.19 9.29 -8.19
N ALA A 159 9.56 8.37 -9.09
CA ALA A 159 10.94 7.95 -9.27
C ALA A 159 11.82 9.07 -9.86
N GLU A 160 11.35 9.73 -10.93
CA GLU A 160 12.03 10.87 -11.57
C GLU A 160 12.25 12.01 -10.56
N ASP A 161 11.20 12.39 -9.83
CA ASP A 161 11.30 13.47 -8.84
C ASP A 161 12.28 13.12 -7.73
N LEU A 162 12.18 11.92 -7.14
CA LEU A 162 12.96 11.56 -5.96
C LEU A 162 14.42 11.21 -6.25
N TYR A 163 14.70 10.54 -7.37
CA TYR A 163 16.03 10.01 -7.68
C TYR A 163 16.79 10.79 -8.77
N GLU A 164 16.09 11.46 -9.70
CA GLU A 164 16.74 12.27 -10.73
C GLU A 164 16.76 13.75 -10.37
N ARG A 165 15.62 14.29 -9.91
CA ARG A 165 15.50 15.71 -9.54
C ARG A 165 15.81 15.97 -8.08
N LEU A 166 15.96 14.92 -7.27
CA LEU A 166 16.20 14.98 -5.83
C LEU A 166 15.17 15.87 -5.10
N ARG A 167 13.90 15.74 -5.47
CA ARG A 167 12.77 16.43 -4.84
C ARG A 167 11.93 15.45 -4.07
N LEU A 168 11.56 15.83 -2.86
CA LEU A 168 10.59 15.05 -2.09
C LEU A 168 9.21 15.20 -2.73
N PRO A 169 8.35 14.16 -2.65
CA PRO A 169 6.97 14.29 -3.05
C PRO A 169 6.32 15.47 -2.32
N ASP A 170 5.61 16.33 -3.07
CA ASP A 170 4.81 17.40 -2.47
C ASP A 170 3.90 16.83 -1.38
N ALA A 171 3.61 17.64 -0.36
CA ALA A 171 2.64 17.27 0.67
C ALA A 171 1.35 16.79 -0.03
N THR A 172 0.95 15.55 0.28
CA THR A 172 -0.17 14.87 -0.36
C THR A 172 -1.37 15.80 -0.36
N ARG A 173 -1.86 16.18 -1.55
CA ARG A 173 -2.97 17.13 -1.67
C ARG A 173 -4.15 16.66 -0.82
N PRO A 174 -4.85 17.57 -0.11
CA PRO A 174 -6.05 17.25 0.66
C PRO A 174 -7.03 16.40 -0.16
N ALA A 175 -7.60 15.37 0.46
CA ALA A 175 -8.60 14.49 -0.16
C ALA A 175 -9.84 15.27 -0.66
N ALA A 176 -10.04 16.50 -0.19
CA ALA A 176 -11.07 17.43 -0.63
C ALA A 176 -11.00 17.81 -2.13
N LEU A 177 -9.84 17.68 -2.80
CA LEU A 177 -9.67 17.98 -4.23
C LEU A 177 -9.69 16.75 -5.15
N GLY A 178 -9.86 15.56 -4.59
CA GLY A 178 -9.87 14.30 -5.32
C GLY A 178 -9.25 13.19 -4.49
N PHE A 179 -9.95 12.06 -4.40
CA PHE A 179 -9.37 10.85 -3.84
C PHE A 179 -8.17 10.44 -4.69
N ASN A 180 -6.99 10.30 -4.07
CA ASN A 180 -5.83 9.75 -4.76
C ASN A 180 -6.14 8.34 -5.27
N ASP A 181 -5.91 8.09 -6.55
CA ASP A 181 -6.01 6.73 -7.09
C ASP A 181 -5.03 5.81 -6.32
N PRO A 182 -5.46 4.58 -5.96
CA PRO A 182 -4.57 3.61 -5.35
C PRO A 182 -3.40 3.29 -6.27
N LEU A 183 -2.22 3.05 -5.69
CA LEU A 183 -1.10 2.48 -6.43
C LEU A 183 -1.27 0.97 -6.47
N LEU A 184 -1.32 0.43 -7.68
CA LEU A 184 -1.61 -0.97 -7.96
C LEU A 184 -0.37 -1.63 -8.54
N TYR A 185 0.15 -2.66 -7.88
CA TYR A 185 1.33 -3.37 -8.35
C TYR A 185 1.11 -4.87 -8.36
N ARG A 186 1.64 -5.55 -9.38
CA ARG A 186 1.77 -7.00 -9.38
C ARG A 186 3.11 -7.38 -8.76
N LEU A 187 3.08 -7.95 -7.56
CA LEU A 187 4.23 -8.61 -6.97
C LEU A 187 4.28 -10.07 -7.46
N SER A 188 5.38 -10.44 -8.11
CA SER A 188 5.66 -11.81 -8.55
C SER A 188 6.83 -12.36 -7.76
N VAL A 189 6.62 -13.44 -7.01
CA VAL A 189 7.64 -14.07 -6.18
C VAL A 189 7.81 -15.55 -6.56
N PRO A 190 9.03 -16.12 -6.49
CA PRO A 190 9.21 -17.54 -6.71
C PRO A 190 8.46 -18.35 -5.67
N ARG A 191 7.79 -19.41 -6.13
CA ARG A 191 7.11 -20.39 -5.28
C ARG A 191 7.75 -21.74 -5.53
N ARG A 192 8.49 -22.25 -4.53
CA ARG A 192 8.99 -23.64 -4.54
C ARG A 192 7.98 -24.53 -3.83
N GLY A 193 7.38 -25.46 -4.56
CA GLY A 193 6.47 -26.47 -4.03
C GLY A 193 7.05 -27.87 -4.13
N ARG A 194 6.41 -28.85 -3.48
CA ARG A 194 6.81 -30.28 -3.56
C ARG A 194 6.79 -30.85 -4.98
N PHE A 195 6.04 -30.25 -5.90
CA PHE A 195 5.81 -30.74 -7.26
C PHE A 195 6.44 -29.84 -8.36
N GLY A 196 7.33 -28.92 -7.99
CA GLY A 196 8.04 -28.06 -8.94
C GLY A 196 8.21 -26.60 -8.48
N SER A 197 8.90 -25.82 -9.30
CA SER A 197 9.02 -24.36 -9.18
C SER A 197 7.90 -23.68 -9.98
N GLY A 198 7.37 -22.59 -9.45
CA GLY A 198 6.44 -21.71 -10.15
C GLY A 198 6.57 -20.29 -9.62
N THR A 199 5.64 -19.43 -10.05
CA THR A 199 5.59 -18.03 -9.62
C THR A 199 4.25 -17.76 -8.96
N ARG A 200 4.27 -17.12 -7.78
CA ARG A 200 3.07 -16.58 -7.15
C ARG A 200 2.94 -15.12 -7.55
N HIS A 201 1.83 -14.77 -8.19
CA HIS A 201 1.45 -13.39 -8.46
C HIS A 201 0.46 -12.91 -7.41
N THR A 202 0.69 -11.71 -6.86
CA THR A 202 -0.16 -11.07 -5.86
C THR A 202 -0.32 -9.61 -6.24
N ALA A 203 -1.56 -9.12 -6.33
CA ALA A 203 -1.83 -7.71 -6.52
C ALA A 203 -1.69 -6.96 -5.19
N LEU A 204 -0.70 -6.08 -5.08
CA LEU A 204 -0.54 -5.16 -3.96
C LEU A 204 -1.30 -3.87 -4.26
N VAL A 205 -2.10 -3.43 -3.30
CA VAL A 205 -2.81 -2.15 -3.35
C VAL A 205 -2.29 -1.30 -2.21
N PHE A 206 -1.56 -0.23 -2.56
CA PHE A 206 -1.19 0.82 -1.61
C PHE A 206 -2.13 1.99 -1.79
N PHE A 207 -2.66 2.49 -0.68
CA PHE A 207 -3.50 3.67 -0.72
C PHE A 207 -3.06 4.63 0.38
N ASP A 208 -2.54 5.78 -0.04
CA ASP A 208 -2.17 6.87 0.86
C ASP A 208 -3.45 7.60 1.25
N ALA A 209 -4.03 7.18 2.37
CA ALA A 209 -5.07 7.95 2.99
C ALA A 209 -4.40 9.09 3.75
N ALA A 210 -4.54 10.32 3.23
CA ALA A 210 -4.38 11.51 4.06
C ALA A 210 -5.49 11.49 5.12
N GLY A 211 -5.28 10.72 6.20
CA GLY A 211 -6.30 10.35 7.18
C GLY A 211 -6.81 11.50 8.05
N GLU A 212 -6.21 12.68 7.94
CA GLU A 212 -6.51 13.84 8.79
C GLU A 212 -7.31 14.93 8.05
N ASP A 213 -7.40 14.87 6.72
CA ASP A 213 -8.03 15.93 5.89
C ASP A 213 -9.30 15.45 5.17
N LEU A 214 -10.08 14.61 5.87
CA LEU A 214 -11.34 14.07 5.39
C LEU A 214 -12.50 14.97 5.84
N ALA A 215 -12.61 16.15 5.23
CA ALA A 215 -13.70 17.09 5.52
C ALA A 215 -15.08 16.64 5.00
N GLY A 216 -15.14 15.63 4.11
CA GLY A 216 -16.37 15.18 3.44
C GLY A 216 -16.88 13.79 3.89
N ALA A 217 -18.20 13.62 3.96
CA ALA A 217 -18.84 12.37 4.35
C ALA A 217 -18.52 11.20 3.38
N GLU A 218 -18.51 11.44 2.07
CA GLU A 218 -18.17 10.43 1.06
C GLU A 218 -16.70 10.02 1.14
N ALA A 219 -15.83 10.99 1.40
CA ALA A 219 -14.42 10.76 1.60
C ALA A 219 -14.17 9.88 2.83
N MET A 220 -14.89 10.17 3.91
CA MET A 220 -14.86 9.38 5.14
C MET A 220 -15.40 7.96 4.95
N ASP A 221 -16.50 7.78 4.22
CA ASP A 221 -17.05 6.45 3.91
C ASP A 221 -16.06 5.62 3.10
N ARG A 222 -15.46 6.19 2.05
CA ARG A 222 -14.47 5.49 1.23
C ARG A 222 -13.21 5.11 2.00
N TYR A 223 -12.71 6.02 2.84
CA TYR A 223 -11.60 5.73 3.77
C TYR A 223 -11.95 4.60 4.74
N THR A 224 -13.18 4.58 5.23
CA THR A 224 -13.63 3.55 6.16
C THR A 224 -13.76 2.18 5.48
N ARG A 225 -14.31 2.12 4.27
CA ARG A 225 -14.37 0.90 3.46
C ARG A 225 -12.97 0.39 3.10
N TYR A 226 -12.04 1.29 2.82
CA TYR A 226 -10.64 0.98 2.61
C TYR A 226 -10.03 0.27 3.81
N LEU A 227 -10.12 0.89 5.00
CA LEU A 227 -9.58 0.29 6.23
C LEU A 227 -10.22 -1.07 6.52
N SER A 228 -11.53 -1.22 6.30
CA SER A 228 -12.21 -2.52 6.42
C SER A 228 -11.78 -3.53 5.35
N ALA A 229 -11.31 -3.10 4.18
CA ALA A 229 -10.79 -4.00 3.17
C ALA A 229 -9.32 -4.40 3.42
N ALA A 230 -8.57 -3.63 4.22
CA ALA A 230 -7.15 -3.85 4.45
C ALA A 230 -6.82 -5.27 4.99
N ASP A 231 -5.79 -5.86 4.39
CA ASP A 231 -5.16 -7.11 4.81
C ASP A 231 -4.02 -6.89 5.80
N GLY A 232 -3.49 -5.67 5.86
CA GLY A 232 -2.42 -5.25 6.75
C GLY A 232 -2.36 -3.73 6.82
N ILE A 233 -1.80 -3.22 7.92
CA ILE A 233 -1.69 -1.79 8.18
C ILE A 233 -0.23 -1.47 8.47
N VAL A 234 0.30 -0.40 7.88
CA VAL A 234 1.55 0.24 8.26
C VAL A 234 1.21 1.58 8.89
N LEU A 235 1.40 1.70 10.20
CA LEU A 235 1.29 2.93 10.96
C LEU A 235 2.66 3.60 11.03
N LEU A 236 2.85 4.69 10.29
CA LEU A 236 4.06 5.51 10.33
C LEU A 236 4.00 6.47 11.51
N VAL A 237 5.01 6.40 12.36
CA VAL A 237 5.19 7.23 13.55
C VAL A 237 6.43 8.07 13.35
N ASP A 238 6.28 9.39 13.29
CA ASP A 238 7.41 10.30 13.26
C ASP A 238 7.91 10.54 14.69
N PRO A 239 9.11 10.06 15.07
CA PRO A 239 9.63 10.26 16.42
C PRO A 239 9.85 11.75 16.72
N LEU A 240 10.05 12.59 15.68
CA LEU A 240 10.18 14.03 15.85
C LEU A 240 8.87 14.69 16.26
N GLN A 241 7.72 14.02 16.25
CA GLN A 241 6.46 14.57 16.79
C GLN A 241 6.33 14.37 18.30
N LEU A 242 7.20 13.58 18.93
CA LEU A 242 7.20 13.33 20.37
C LEU A 242 8.09 14.36 21.09
N GLY A 243 7.51 15.12 22.03
CA GLY A 243 8.25 16.16 22.77
C GLY A 243 9.51 15.62 23.47
N SER A 244 9.40 14.45 24.11
CA SER A 244 10.51 13.79 24.80
C SER A 244 11.69 13.42 23.90
N VAL A 245 11.44 13.15 22.61
CA VAL A 245 12.50 12.92 21.62
C VAL A 245 13.15 14.25 21.27
N ARG A 246 12.36 15.29 21.00
CA ARG A 246 12.86 16.64 20.68
C ARG A 246 13.79 17.18 21.77
N ASP A 247 13.45 16.96 23.03
CA ASP A 247 14.22 17.45 24.18
C ASP A 247 15.60 16.77 24.33
N ARG A 248 15.74 15.54 23.81
CA ARG A 248 16.99 14.75 23.88
C ARG A 248 17.86 14.90 22.64
N LEU A 249 17.26 15.32 21.54
CA LEU A 249 17.95 15.52 20.29
C LEU A 249 18.91 16.72 20.42
N PRO A 250 20.19 16.58 20.01
CA PRO A 250 21.10 17.72 19.96
C PRO A 250 20.50 18.90 19.17
N VAL A 251 20.97 20.12 19.39
CA VAL A 251 20.67 21.20 18.43
C VAL A 251 21.34 20.82 17.12
N HIS A 252 20.56 20.46 16.10
CA HIS A 252 21.09 20.02 14.81
C HIS A 252 21.09 21.17 13.79
N ASP A 253 22.08 21.16 12.89
CA ASP A 253 22.09 21.95 11.65
C ASP A 253 21.11 21.40 10.58
N GLY A 254 20.08 20.66 11.01
CA GLY A 254 19.07 20.04 10.15
C GLY A 254 17.90 20.98 9.84
N PRO A 255 16.97 20.56 8.97
CA PRO A 255 15.77 21.34 8.68
C PRO A 255 14.94 21.55 9.97
N PRO A 256 14.13 22.63 10.04
CA PRO A 256 13.28 22.88 11.19
C PRO A 256 12.45 21.65 11.57
N LEU A 257 12.33 21.40 12.87
CA LEU A 257 11.48 20.32 13.36
C LEU A 257 10.04 20.54 12.87
N PRO A 258 9.31 19.47 12.47
CA PRO A 258 7.95 19.59 11.99
C PRO A 258 7.05 20.22 13.06
N VAL A 259 5.94 20.84 12.65
CA VAL A 259 4.88 21.23 13.60
C VAL A 259 4.36 19.95 14.28
N VAL A 260 4.05 20.02 15.57
CA VAL A 260 3.44 18.89 16.27
C VAL A 260 2.01 18.74 15.78
N GLU A 261 1.72 17.59 15.17
CA GLU A 261 0.42 17.24 14.60
C GLU A 261 -0.36 16.33 15.57
N THR A 262 -1.40 15.65 15.07
CA THR A 262 -2.19 14.68 15.85
C THR A 262 -1.30 13.63 16.51
N PRO A 263 -1.42 13.41 17.83
CA PRO A 263 -0.64 12.39 18.51
C PRO A 263 -0.84 10.99 17.91
N PRO A 264 0.24 10.19 17.73
CA PRO A 264 0.14 8.83 17.19
C PRO A 264 -0.85 7.94 17.96
N GLN A 265 -0.98 8.14 19.27
CA GLN A 265 -1.91 7.41 20.15
C GLN A 265 -3.37 7.66 19.75
N GLN A 266 -3.72 8.90 19.42
CA GLN A 266 -5.06 9.25 18.97
C GLN A 266 -5.36 8.62 17.60
N ILE A 267 -4.41 8.68 16.66
CA ILE A 267 -4.54 8.02 15.35
C ILE A 267 -4.75 6.51 15.52
N ALA A 268 -3.97 5.87 16.39
CA ALA A 268 -4.11 4.44 16.69
C ALA A 268 -5.48 4.10 17.30
N ALA A 269 -5.97 4.93 18.23
CA ALA A 269 -7.27 4.73 18.88
C ALA A 269 -8.42 4.87 17.89
N ASP A 270 -8.39 5.89 17.05
CA ASP A 270 -9.38 6.13 16.00
C ASP A 270 -9.40 4.98 14.99
N LEU A 271 -8.21 4.54 14.56
CA LEU A 271 -8.06 3.42 13.66
C LEU A 271 -8.64 2.12 14.24
N ALA A 272 -8.28 1.77 15.47
CA ALA A 272 -8.76 0.58 16.14
C ALA A 272 -10.29 0.59 16.31
N ARG A 273 -10.85 1.73 16.74
CA ARG A 273 -12.30 1.94 16.86
C ARG A 273 -13.02 1.74 15.53
N ARG A 274 -12.52 2.34 14.44
CA ARG A 274 -13.12 2.25 13.10
C ARG A 274 -13.08 0.82 12.57
N LEU A 275 -11.96 0.12 12.73
CA LEU A 275 -11.81 -1.27 12.29
C LEU A 275 -12.77 -2.19 13.05
N ARG A 276 -12.88 -2.03 14.37
CA ARG A 276 -13.87 -2.78 15.19
C ARG A 276 -15.30 -2.55 14.72
N ALA A 277 -15.68 -1.29 14.49
CA ALA A 277 -17.01 -0.93 14.02
C ALA A 277 -17.37 -1.57 12.66
N HIS A 278 -16.37 -1.94 11.86
CA HIS A 278 -16.54 -2.57 10.54
C HIS A 278 -16.25 -4.07 10.54
N GLY A 279 -16.48 -4.73 11.67
CA GLY A 279 -16.45 -6.19 11.77
C GLY A 279 -15.04 -6.81 11.75
N LYS A 280 -13.99 -6.01 11.95
CA LYS A 280 -12.61 -6.52 12.13
C LYS A 280 -12.27 -6.84 13.59
N GLY A 281 -13.23 -6.71 14.50
CA GLY A 281 -13.09 -7.19 15.87
C GLY A 281 -13.13 -8.72 15.91
N GLY A 282 -12.07 -9.34 16.44
CA GLY A 282 -12.05 -10.77 16.73
C GLY A 282 -12.89 -11.14 17.96
N SER A 283 -12.89 -12.42 18.32
CA SER A 283 -13.69 -12.97 19.44
C SER A 283 -13.38 -12.34 20.81
N ARG A 284 -12.22 -11.68 20.96
CA ARG A 284 -11.79 -10.97 22.18
C ARG A 284 -11.87 -9.44 22.04
N GLY A 285 -12.57 -8.92 21.03
CA GLY A 285 -12.69 -7.47 20.78
C GLY A 285 -11.45 -6.83 20.14
N ARG A 286 -10.29 -7.49 20.10
CA ARG A 286 -9.08 -7.02 19.41
C ARG A 286 -9.24 -7.03 17.88
N VAL A 287 -8.65 -6.06 17.20
CA VAL A 287 -8.63 -5.98 15.74
C VAL A 287 -7.78 -7.12 15.16
N SER A 288 -8.34 -7.90 14.24
CA SER A 288 -7.67 -9.06 13.62
C SER A 288 -6.77 -8.70 12.44
N THR A 289 -6.86 -7.48 11.92
CA THR A 289 -5.94 -7.01 10.87
C THR A 289 -4.57 -6.73 11.50
N PRO A 290 -3.47 -7.34 11.00
CA PRO A 290 -2.15 -7.11 11.54
C PRO A 290 -1.69 -5.68 11.29
N ILE A 291 -1.00 -5.11 12.27
CA ILE A 291 -0.46 -3.76 12.22
C ILE A 291 1.06 -3.76 12.40
N ALA A 292 1.76 -3.15 11.45
CA ALA A 292 3.18 -2.86 11.48
C ALA A 292 3.33 -1.40 11.91
N VAL A 293 3.96 -1.13 13.05
CA VAL A 293 4.24 0.22 13.49
C VAL A 293 5.66 0.55 13.10
N ALA A 294 5.82 1.51 12.20
CA ALA A 294 7.13 1.92 11.73
C ALA A 294 7.47 3.31 12.25
N VAL A 295 8.42 3.34 13.19
CA VAL A 295 9.08 4.58 13.60
C VAL A 295 9.94 5.03 12.41
N THR A 296 9.55 6.14 11.79
CA THR A 296 10.25 6.69 10.62
C THR A 296 11.43 7.55 11.04
N LYS A 297 12.17 8.08 10.05
CA LYS A 297 13.26 9.05 10.26
C LYS A 297 14.29 8.59 11.31
N THR A 298 14.57 7.28 11.40
CA THR A 298 15.53 6.75 12.38
C THR A 298 16.95 7.26 12.16
N ASP A 299 17.24 7.78 10.97
CA ASP A 299 18.49 8.49 10.68
C ASP A 299 18.70 9.72 11.56
N MET A 300 17.63 10.41 11.97
CA MET A 300 17.69 11.52 12.92
C MET A 300 17.96 11.07 14.36
N LEU A 301 17.71 9.79 14.64
CA LEU A 301 17.88 9.21 15.97
C LEU A 301 19.27 8.63 16.18
N LYS A 302 20.16 8.63 15.16
CA LYS A 302 21.53 8.10 15.26
C LYS A 302 22.27 8.49 16.56
N PRO A 303 22.21 9.75 17.06
CA PRO A 303 22.88 10.12 18.32
C PRO A 303 22.31 9.45 19.57
N LEU A 304 21.09 8.91 19.50
CA LEU A 304 20.35 8.28 20.59
C LEU A 304 20.37 6.75 20.51
N LEU A 305 20.98 6.17 19.46
CA LEU A 305 21.02 4.73 19.21
C LEU A 305 22.40 4.16 19.53
N ASP A 306 22.45 2.89 19.96
CA ASP A 306 23.71 2.15 20.05
C ASP A 306 24.35 2.05 18.65
N PRO A 307 25.68 2.19 18.51
CA PRO A 307 26.36 2.06 17.22
C PRO A 307 26.12 0.74 16.48
N HIS A 308 25.79 -0.34 17.20
CA HIS A 308 25.48 -1.66 16.65
C HIS A 308 23.97 -1.93 16.56
N SER A 309 23.14 -0.90 16.81
CA SER A 309 21.68 -1.02 16.75
C SER A 309 21.24 -1.64 15.41
N PRO A 310 20.29 -2.60 15.43
CA PRO A 310 19.76 -3.20 14.21
C PRO A 310 19.05 -2.16 13.33
N LEU A 311 18.66 -1.00 13.87
CA LEU A 311 17.97 0.09 13.16
C LEU A 311 18.88 0.92 12.26
N LEU A 312 20.20 0.72 12.34
CA LEU A 312 21.21 1.45 11.56
C LEU A 312 21.63 0.72 10.27
N ARG A 313 21.11 -0.48 10.02
CA ARG A 313 21.49 -1.32 8.87
C ARG A 313 20.30 -2.05 8.27
N ASN A 314 20.39 -2.35 6.98
CA ASN A 314 19.41 -3.19 6.29
C ASN A 314 19.54 -4.65 6.71
N ALA A 315 18.40 -5.36 6.79
CA ALA A 315 18.37 -6.80 6.95
C ALA A 315 18.92 -7.48 5.67
N ALA A 316 19.59 -8.62 5.83
CA ALA A 316 20.27 -9.31 4.73
C ALA A 316 19.35 -10.11 3.80
N HIS A 317 18.13 -10.46 4.25
CA HIS A 317 17.12 -11.25 3.52
C HIS A 317 17.68 -12.47 2.75
N PRO A 318 18.44 -13.37 3.40
CA PRO A 318 19.13 -14.47 2.72
C PRO A 318 18.16 -15.43 2.05
N ASP A 319 18.49 -15.86 0.82
CA ASP A 319 17.70 -16.77 -0.02
C ASP A 319 16.25 -16.29 -0.27
N GLY A 320 16.00 -14.98 -0.23
CA GLY A 320 14.65 -14.42 -0.41
C GLY A 320 13.68 -14.85 0.67
N LYS A 321 14.16 -15.00 1.90
CA LYS A 321 13.36 -15.33 3.09
C LYS A 321 13.35 -14.15 4.05
N PHE A 322 12.17 -13.91 4.61
CA PHE A 322 12.00 -12.94 5.68
C PHE A 322 12.64 -13.48 6.97
N ASP A 323 13.59 -12.75 7.54
CA ASP A 323 14.32 -13.14 8.74
C ASP A 323 13.56 -12.71 10.01
N GLU A 324 12.98 -13.70 10.68
CA GLU A 324 12.11 -13.47 11.84
C GLU A 324 12.89 -13.05 13.09
N ASP A 325 14.17 -13.43 13.22
CA ASP A 325 14.99 -13.07 14.38
C ASP A 325 15.53 -11.65 14.24
N ASP A 326 15.95 -11.27 13.03
CA ASP A 326 16.32 -9.87 12.75
C ASP A 326 15.10 -8.95 12.95
N ARG A 327 13.90 -9.37 12.53
CA ARG A 327 12.65 -8.67 12.87
C ARG A 327 12.47 -8.54 14.38
N LEU A 328 12.66 -9.62 15.14
CA LEU A 328 12.47 -9.59 16.59
C LEU A 328 13.48 -8.66 17.27
N ALA A 329 14.74 -8.66 16.83
CA ALA A 329 15.76 -7.75 17.34
C ALA A 329 15.37 -6.27 17.10
N ALA A 330 14.92 -5.93 15.90
CA ALA A 330 14.44 -4.58 15.61
C ALA A 330 13.16 -4.23 16.40
N HIS A 331 12.26 -5.19 16.59
CA HIS A 331 11.05 -5.00 17.39
C HIS A 331 11.37 -4.63 18.84
N GLU A 332 12.24 -5.38 19.50
CA GLU A 332 12.59 -5.15 20.91
C GLU A 332 13.36 -3.84 21.09
N GLU A 333 14.25 -3.48 20.15
CA GLU A 333 14.94 -2.18 20.15
C GLU A 333 13.92 -1.01 20.10
N VAL A 334 12.99 -1.05 19.15
CA VAL A 334 11.96 0.00 19.02
C VAL A 334 11.03 0.00 20.23
N ARG A 335 10.72 -1.17 20.80
CA ARG A 335 9.94 -1.28 22.04
C ARG A 335 10.62 -0.55 23.19
N ALA A 336 11.92 -0.75 23.36
CA ALA A 336 12.72 -0.08 24.40
C ALA A 336 12.74 1.44 24.19
N LEU A 337 12.99 1.89 22.96
CA LEU A 337 12.98 3.33 22.62
C LEU A 337 11.63 3.99 22.91
N MET A 338 10.53 3.36 22.52
CA MET A 338 9.18 3.86 22.80
C MET A 338 8.89 3.89 24.30
N ALA A 339 9.37 2.88 25.06
CA ALA A 339 9.27 2.88 26.51
C ALA A 339 9.96 4.10 27.15
N GLU A 340 11.07 4.55 26.58
CA GLU A 340 11.78 5.75 27.06
C GLU A 340 11.13 7.06 26.62
N TRP A 341 10.54 7.12 25.43
CA TRP A 341 10.02 8.36 24.86
C TRP A 341 8.61 8.68 25.35
N ASP A 342 7.67 7.73 25.30
CA ASP A 342 6.26 7.98 25.66
C ASP A 342 5.82 7.15 26.86
N SER A 343 6.80 6.70 27.68
CA SER A 343 6.57 5.72 28.74
C SER A 343 5.92 4.44 28.22
N GLY A 344 6.05 4.10 26.93
CA GLY A 344 5.45 2.95 26.27
C GLY A 344 3.94 3.04 26.08
N ALA A 345 3.35 4.23 26.15
CA ALA A 345 1.90 4.44 26.10
C ALA A 345 1.29 3.96 24.78
N LEU A 346 1.87 4.34 23.65
CA LEU A 346 1.41 3.92 22.32
C LEU A 346 1.46 2.40 22.16
N VAL A 347 2.60 1.79 22.54
CA VAL A 347 2.80 0.35 22.41
C VAL A 347 1.78 -0.42 23.24
N ARG A 348 1.58 -0.06 24.52
CA ARG A 348 0.57 -0.70 25.38
C ARG A 348 -0.84 -0.60 24.80
N GLN A 349 -1.21 0.57 24.29
CA GLN A 349 -2.52 0.76 23.67
C GLN A 349 -2.69 -0.18 22.46
N LEU A 350 -1.70 -0.24 21.57
CA LEU A 350 -1.74 -1.09 20.40
C LEU A 350 -1.78 -2.58 20.74
N GLU A 351 -1.05 -3.02 21.78
CA GLU A 351 -1.12 -4.40 22.28
C GLU A 351 -2.52 -4.75 22.78
N LEU A 352 -3.23 -3.81 23.42
CA LEU A 352 -4.62 -3.97 23.85
C LEU A 352 -5.60 -3.94 22.68
N ASP A 353 -5.33 -3.16 21.64
CA ASP A 353 -6.24 -2.93 20.52
C ASP A 353 -6.13 -3.97 19.40
N PHE A 354 -4.93 -4.45 19.06
CA PHE A 354 -4.64 -5.27 17.88
C PHE A 354 -4.14 -6.65 18.24
N ALA A 355 -4.63 -7.70 17.59
CA ALA A 355 -4.25 -9.08 17.87
C ALA A 355 -2.82 -9.41 17.42
N GLU A 356 -2.34 -8.78 16.35
CA GLU A 356 -1.02 -8.99 15.76
C GLU A 356 -0.35 -7.64 15.51
N LEU A 357 0.79 -7.43 16.16
CA LEU A 357 1.56 -6.18 16.14
C LEU A 357 3.05 -6.51 15.96
N SER A 358 3.74 -5.75 15.12
CA SER A 358 5.21 -5.68 15.17
C SER A 358 5.69 -4.24 15.02
N LEU A 359 6.74 -3.89 15.76
CA LEU A 359 7.41 -2.60 15.73
C LEU A 359 8.61 -2.68 14.77
N PHE A 360 8.86 -1.59 14.06
CA PHE A 360 9.94 -1.42 13.09
C PHE A 360 10.52 -0.02 13.22
N GLY A 361 11.81 0.13 12.94
CA GLY A 361 12.45 1.43 12.78
C GLY A 361 13.02 1.52 11.37
N LEU A 362 12.75 2.61 10.66
CA LEU A 362 13.18 2.80 9.28
C LEU A 362 13.52 4.24 8.96
N SER A 363 14.36 4.41 7.95
CA SER A 363 14.63 5.69 7.31
C SER A 363 14.49 5.54 5.81
N ALA A 364 13.60 6.33 5.20
CA ALA A 364 13.42 6.30 3.76
C ALA A 364 14.56 7.00 3.01
N LEU A 365 15.11 8.08 3.59
CA LEU A 365 16.15 8.88 2.95
C LEU A 365 17.57 8.50 3.42
N GLY A 366 17.72 7.86 4.58
CA GLY A 366 19.02 7.52 5.19
C GLY A 366 19.75 8.69 5.86
N ALA A 367 19.31 9.91 5.56
CA ALA A 367 19.80 11.17 6.09
C ALA A 367 18.68 12.24 6.03
N PRO A 368 18.75 13.28 6.87
CA PRO A 368 17.81 14.39 6.79
C PRO A 368 17.89 15.15 5.46
N PRO A 369 16.78 15.77 5.03
CA PRO A 369 16.78 16.76 3.95
C PRO A 369 17.77 17.91 4.22
N PRO A 370 18.27 18.60 3.18
CA PRO A 370 19.09 19.80 3.36
C PRO A 370 18.35 20.88 4.16
N ALA A 371 19.04 21.55 5.09
CA ALA A 371 18.41 22.56 5.94
C ALA A 371 17.96 23.81 5.16
N ASP A 372 18.68 24.17 4.10
CA ASP A 372 18.38 25.29 3.19
C ASP A 372 17.30 24.95 2.15
N SER A 373 17.08 23.65 1.89
CA SER A 373 16.11 23.16 0.92
C SER A 373 15.34 21.94 1.46
N PRO A 374 14.44 22.13 2.46
CA PRO A 374 13.75 21.03 3.13
C PRO A 374 12.74 20.27 2.25
N ALA A 375 12.44 20.79 1.05
CA ALA A 375 11.65 20.11 0.02
C ALA A 375 12.48 19.15 -0.84
N ASP A 376 13.81 19.16 -0.71
CA ASP A 376 14.70 18.35 -1.51
C ASP A 376 15.15 17.09 -0.76
N ALA A 377 15.46 16.04 -1.52
CA ALA A 377 16.13 14.86 -1.01
C ALA A 377 17.61 15.17 -0.73
N PRO A 378 18.31 14.35 0.08
CA PRO A 378 19.75 14.48 0.26
C PRO A 378 20.49 14.47 -1.09
N LYS A 379 21.56 15.26 -1.21
CA LYS A 379 22.37 15.34 -2.45
C LYS A 379 22.95 14.00 -2.91
N SER A 380 23.14 13.07 -1.99
CA SER A 380 23.57 11.69 -2.27
C SER A 380 22.47 10.80 -2.84
N GLY A 381 21.24 11.32 -2.97
CA GLY A 381 20.03 10.53 -3.16
C GLY A 381 19.59 9.79 -1.88
N PRO A 382 18.38 9.21 -1.88
CA PRO A 382 17.91 8.37 -0.79
C PRO A 382 18.81 7.15 -0.56
N GLN A 383 19.18 6.90 0.70
CA GLN A 383 19.89 5.69 1.15
C GLN A 383 19.05 4.94 2.19
N PRO A 384 18.02 4.21 1.76
CA PRO A 384 17.04 3.64 2.68
C PRO A 384 17.63 2.62 3.66
N ILE A 385 17.09 2.66 4.88
CA ILE A 385 17.37 1.74 5.95
C ILE A 385 16.03 1.11 6.39
N ARG A 386 15.90 -0.20 6.21
CA ARG A 386 14.80 -1.07 6.68
C ARG A 386 13.41 -0.66 6.19
N VAL A 387 13.34 0.06 5.07
CA VAL A 387 12.06 0.54 4.49
C VAL A 387 11.13 -0.61 4.14
N GLU A 388 11.68 -1.75 3.74
CA GLU A 388 10.94 -2.91 3.28
C GLU A 388 10.28 -3.72 4.41
N ASP A 389 10.84 -3.66 5.61
CA ASP A 389 10.51 -4.59 6.70
C ASP A 389 9.02 -4.63 7.06
N PRO A 390 8.30 -3.49 7.19
CA PRO A 390 6.87 -3.51 7.51
C PRO A 390 6.04 -4.28 6.47
N LEU A 391 6.32 -4.06 5.18
CA LEU A 391 5.62 -4.74 4.10
C LEU A 391 5.99 -6.22 4.07
N LEU A 392 7.28 -6.55 4.14
CA LEU A 392 7.74 -7.93 4.06
C LEU A 392 7.17 -8.77 5.22
N TRP A 393 7.08 -8.20 6.42
CA TRP A 393 6.40 -8.84 7.55
C TRP A 393 4.92 -9.10 7.26
N LEU A 394 4.18 -8.09 6.77
CA LEU A 394 2.76 -8.26 6.41
C LEU A 394 2.58 -9.34 5.34
N LEU A 395 3.45 -9.39 4.34
CA LEU A 395 3.44 -10.41 3.29
C LEU A 395 3.79 -11.81 3.83
N ALA A 396 4.75 -11.91 4.74
CA ALA A 396 5.10 -13.15 5.44
C ALA A 396 3.93 -13.68 6.29
N ARG A 397 3.26 -12.81 7.06
CA ARG A 397 2.04 -13.17 7.84
C ARG A 397 0.91 -13.68 6.97
N ARG A 398 0.85 -13.26 5.70
CA ARG A 398 -0.13 -13.74 4.70
C ARG A 398 0.37 -14.91 3.85
N GLY A 399 1.55 -15.46 4.19
CA GLY A 399 2.17 -16.59 3.51
C GLY A 399 2.58 -16.29 2.07
N VAL A 400 2.72 -15.02 1.69
CA VAL A 400 3.22 -14.59 0.38
C VAL A 400 4.72 -14.83 0.28
N LEU A 401 5.45 -14.54 1.36
CA LEU A 401 6.89 -14.74 1.45
C LEU A 401 7.23 -15.91 2.39
N PRO A 402 8.29 -16.67 2.10
CA PRO A 402 8.83 -17.65 3.03
C PRO A 402 9.51 -16.95 4.22
N VAL A 403 9.47 -17.59 5.38
CA VAL A 403 10.07 -17.09 6.63
C VAL A 403 11.23 -17.98 7.04
N ARG A 404 12.28 -17.39 7.59
CA ARG A 404 13.38 -18.06 8.24
C ARG A 404 13.41 -17.68 9.73
N THR A 405 13.55 -18.69 10.57
CA THR A 405 13.89 -18.55 12.00
C THR A 405 15.20 -19.30 12.23
N THR A 406 16.14 -18.72 12.96
CA THR A 406 17.38 -19.38 13.39
C THR A 406 17.05 -20.31 14.58
N GLY A 407 16.86 -21.60 14.27
CA GLY A 407 16.79 -22.70 15.25
C GLY A 407 15.78 -23.79 14.82
N LYS A 408 16.08 -25.10 14.79
CA LYS A 408 17.15 -25.92 15.35
C LYS A 408 17.97 -26.60 14.24
N GLY A 409 19.28 -26.76 14.44
CA GLY A 409 19.97 -27.89 13.83
C GLY A 409 19.18 -29.16 14.14
N ARG A 410 18.85 -29.95 13.11
CA ARG A 410 18.38 -31.31 13.31
C ARG A 410 19.52 -32.09 13.98
N GLY A 411 19.54 -32.05 15.30
CA GLY A 411 20.14 -33.10 16.11
C GLY A 411 19.17 -34.27 16.12
N GLU A 412 19.74 -35.42 15.75
CA GLU A 412 19.16 -36.76 15.56
C GLU A 412 18.59 -37.06 14.17
#